data_AF-F3B7I2-F1
#
_entry.id   AF-F3B7I2-F1
#
_cell.length_a   1.000
_cell.length_b   1.000
_cell.length_c   1.000
_cell.angle_alpha   90.00
_cell.angle_beta   90.00
_cell.angle_gamma   90.00
#
_symmetry.space_group_name_H-M   'P 1'
#
loop_
_entity.id
_entity.type
_entity.pdbx_description
1 polymer ?
#
loop_
_entity_poly.entity_id
_entity_poly.type
_entity_poly.pdbx_seq_one_letter_code
_entity_poly.pdbx_strand_id
1 'polypeptide(L)'
;MDKNTFCEIMLESKSSFKFLGASDGFWLGVTDDGIEKMYSFDEMSEKHKKNCIKYLEKHREGIEYGTFLEGIDVKKLKLTESDIEDLYKFAIEAVDEKINQLRANLKKRC
;
A
#
# COMPACT_ATOMS: atom_id res chain seq x y z
N MET A 1 14.29 10.19 -2.08
CA MET A 1 13.31 9.63 -3.05
C MET A 1 12.03 10.47 -3.10
N ASP A 2 11.29 10.48 -4.21
CA ASP A 2 9.94 11.09 -4.29
C ASP A 2 8.80 10.04 -4.27
N LYS A 3 7.55 10.51 -4.10
CA LYS A 3 6.36 9.64 -4.00
C LYS A 3 6.12 8.81 -5.26
N ASN A 4 6.46 9.32 -6.45
CA ASN A 4 6.26 8.58 -7.70
C ASN A 4 7.22 7.39 -7.79
N THR A 5 8.49 7.63 -7.46
CA THR A 5 9.52 6.60 -7.38
C THR A 5 9.14 5.52 -6.36
N PHE A 6 8.62 5.92 -5.19
CA PHE A 6 8.06 4.98 -4.21
C PHE A 6 6.96 4.11 -4.82
N CYS A 7 5.96 4.71 -5.48
CA CYS A 7 4.85 3.98 -6.09
C CYS A 7 5.33 2.99 -7.16
N GLU A 8 6.26 3.39 -8.01
CA GLU A 8 6.87 2.53 -9.03
C GLU A 8 7.59 1.33 -8.40
N ILE A 9 8.43 1.57 -7.39
CA ILE A 9 9.10 0.50 -6.64
C ILE A 9 8.09 -0.47 -6.07
N MET A 10 7.02 0.02 -5.44
CA MET A 10 5.99 -0.84 -4.87
C MET A 10 5.33 -1.69 -5.95
N LEU A 11 4.90 -1.09 -7.08
CA LEU A 11 4.23 -1.79 -8.18
C LEU A 11 5.12 -2.80 -8.92
N GLU A 12 6.44 -2.61 -8.93
CA GLU A 12 7.38 -3.58 -9.52
C GLU A 12 7.86 -4.64 -8.52
N SER A 13 7.67 -4.39 -7.22
CA SER A 13 8.12 -5.30 -6.17
C SER A 13 7.28 -6.58 -6.09
N LYS A 14 7.87 -7.58 -5.44
CA LYS A 14 7.15 -8.77 -4.96
C LYS A 14 6.69 -8.61 -3.50
N SER A 15 6.66 -7.38 -3.01
CA SER A 15 6.31 -7.09 -1.62
C SER A 15 4.85 -7.44 -1.36
N SER A 16 4.56 -7.92 -0.15
CA SER A 16 3.17 -8.04 0.33
C SER A 16 2.49 -6.68 0.46
N PHE A 17 3.27 -5.59 0.47
CA PHE A 17 2.80 -4.21 0.56
C PHE A 17 2.55 -3.57 -0.81
N LYS A 18 2.57 -4.33 -1.91
CA LYS A 18 2.36 -3.85 -3.29
C LYS A 18 1.17 -2.90 -3.46
N PHE A 19 0.12 -3.10 -2.66
CA PHE A 19 -1.08 -2.27 -2.65
C PHE A 19 -0.83 -0.79 -2.31
N LEU A 20 0.29 -0.45 -1.67
CA LEU A 20 0.69 0.92 -1.37
C LEU A 20 1.06 1.72 -2.63
N GLY A 21 1.43 1.03 -3.72
CA GLY A 21 1.69 1.66 -5.02
C GLY A 21 0.41 2.03 -5.79
N ALA A 22 -0.77 1.65 -5.29
CA ALA A 22 -2.03 2.01 -5.94
C ALA A 22 -2.32 3.52 -5.84
N SER A 23 -2.88 4.06 -6.93
CA SER A 23 -3.36 5.44 -6.98
C SER A 23 -4.47 5.70 -5.96
N ASP A 24 -4.70 6.96 -5.64
CA ASP A 24 -5.72 7.36 -4.68
C ASP A 24 -7.13 6.97 -5.13
N GLY A 25 -7.93 6.49 -4.17
CA GLY A 25 -9.26 5.96 -4.45
C GLY A 25 -9.27 4.52 -4.97
N PHE A 26 -8.12 3.86 -5.10
CA PHE A 26 -8.01 2.50 -5.60
C PHE A 26 -7.30 1.57 -4.62
N TRP A 27 -7.71 0.30 -4.65
CA TRP A 27 -7.07 -0.82 -3.97
C TRP A 27 -6.46 -1.75 -5.01
N LEU A 28 -5.18 -2.07 -4.90
CA LEU A 28 -4.59 -3.17 -5.66
C LEU A 28 -4.70 -4.45 -4.83
N GLY A 29 -5.51 -5.39 -5.28
CA GLY A 29 -5.67 -6.70 -4.67
C GLY A 29 -5.26 -7.81 -5.62
N VAL A 30 -5.18 -9.02 -5.09
CA VAL A 30 -4.96 -10.24 -5.87
C VAL A 30 -6.25 -11.07 -5.81
N THR A 31 -6.73 -11.55 -6.96
CA THR A 31 -7.87 -12.47 -7.02
C THR A 31 -7.48 -13.86 -6.52
N ASP A 32 -8.47 -14.73 -6.27
CA ASP A 32 -8.21 -16.12 -5.86
C ASP A 32 -7.36 -16.88 -6.91
N ASP A 33 -7.46 -16.49 -8.18
CA ASP A 33 -6.66 -17.02 -9.29
C ASP A 33 -5.23 -16.43 -9.36
N GLY A 34 -4.82 -15.61 -8.38
CA GLY A 34 -3.49 -15.01 -8.33
C GLY A 34 -3.29 -13.81 -9.27
N ILE A 35 -4.37 -13.27 -9.85
CA ILE A 35 -4.29 -12.15 -10.80
C ILE A 35 -4.40 -10.82 -10.04
N GLU A 36 -3.44 -9.94 -10.27
CA GLU A 36 -3.49 -8.57 -9.73
C GLU A 36 -4.59 -7.76 -10.41
N LYS A 37 -5.44 -7.14 -9.60
CA LYS A 37 -6.55 -6.30 -10.06
C LYS A 37 -6.67 -5.05 -9.21
N MET A 38 -6.94 -3.94 -9.89
CA MET A 38 -7.24 -2.66 -9.25
C MET A 38 -8.76 -2.53 -9.05
N TYR A 39 -9.17 -2.18 -7.85
CA TYR A 39 -10.57 -1.99 -7.46
C TYR A 39 -10.78 -0.53 -7.09
N SER A 40 -11.77 0.14 -7.68
CA SER A 40 -12.19 1.44 -7.18
C SER A 40 -12.83 1.27 -5.81
N PHE A 41 -12.55 2.18 -4.88
CA PHE A 41 -13.23 2.20 -3.59
C PHE A 41 -14.75 2.29 -3.78
N ASP A 42 -15.26 2.95 -4.79
CA ASP A 42 -16.71 3.03 -5.03
C ASP A 42 -17.34 1.66 -5.39
N GLU A 43 -16.56 0.76 -5.98
CA GLU A 43 -17.02 -0.57 -6.37
C GLU A 43 -16.90 -1.58 -5.21
N MET A 44 -16.05 -1.30 -4.23
CA MET A 44 -15.86 -2.16 -3.08
C MET A 44 -17.06 -2.11 -2.12
N SER A 45 -17.48 -3.28 -1.64
CA SER A 45 -18.49 -3.37 -0.58
C SER A 45 -17.97 -2.76 0.74
N GLU A 46 -18.86 -2.28 1.59
CA GLU A 46 -18.47 -1.72 2.89
C GLU A 46 -17.71 -2.72 3.77
N LYS A 47 -18.12 -4.00 3.73
CA LYS A 47 -17.43 -5.08 4.43
C LYS A 47 -16.00 -5.23 3.93
N HIS A 48 -15.79 -5.17 2.61
CA HIS A 48 -14.46 -5.23 2.02
C HIS A 48 -13.60 -4.04 2.46
N LYS A 49 -14.13 -2.81 2.39
CA LYS A 49 -13.42 -1.60 2.86
C LYS A 49 -12.99 -1.70 4.33
N LYS A 50 -13.89 -2.16 5.21
CA LYS A 50 -13.59 -2.37 6.63
C LYS A 50 -12.50 -3.43 6.84
N ASN A 51 -12.49 -4.49 6.03
CA ASN A 51 -11.43 -5.50 6.06
C ASN A 51 -10.09 -4.93 5.58
N CYS A 52 -10.06 -4.13 4.52
CA CYS A 52 -8.86 -3.43 4.05
C CYS A 52 -8.30 -2.50 5.14
N ILE A 53 -9.15 -1.72 5.83
CA ILE A 53 -8.70 -0.85 6.94
C ILE A 53 -8.03 -1.69 8.05
N LYS A 54 -8.66 -2.77 8.51
CA LYS A 54 -8.07 -3.65 9.54
C LYS A 54 -6.75 -4.26 9.09
N TYR A 55 -6.70 -4.66 7.82
CA TYR A 55 -5.48 -5.21 7.22
C TYR A 55 -4.36 -4.17 7.21
N LEU A 56 -4.65 -2.93 6.79
CA LEU A 56 -3.71 -1.80 6.79
C LEU A 56 -3.22 -1.46 8.20
N GLU A 57 -4.10 -1.39 9.20
CA GLU A 57 -3.73 -1.11 10.59
C GLU A 57 -2.73 -2.16 11.13
N LYS A 58 -2.98 -3.45 10.85
CA LYS A 58 -2.03 -4.53 11.19
C LYS A 58 -0.69 -4.42 10.45
N HIS A 59 -0.73 -4.03 9.17
CA HIS A 59 0.47 -3.93 8.34
C HIS A 59 1.31 -2.70 8.67
N ARG A 60 0.69 -1.62 9.16
CA ARG A 60 1.36 -0.43 9.67
C ARG A 60 2.40 -0.79 10.74
N GLU A 61 2.00 -1.64 11.69
CA GLU A 61 2.91 -2.17 12.72
C GLU A 61 4.04 -2.99 12.08
N GLY A 62 3.73 -3.84 11.10
CA GLY A 62 4.73 -4.63 10.37
C GLY A 62 5.80 -3.80 9.63
N ILE A 63 5.45 -2.59 9.17
CA ILE A 63 6.41 -1.65 8.56
C ILE A 63 7.42 -1.16 9.61
N GLU A 64 6.96 -0.87 10.83
CA GLU A 64 7.82 -0.41 11.92
C GLU A 64 8.78 -1.53 12.42
N TYR A 65 8.38 -2.81 12.30
CA TYR A 65 9.17 -3.96 12.77
C TYR A 65 10.03 -4.64 11.68
N GLY A 66 10.13 -4.08 10.47
CA GLY A 66 11.20 -4.37 9.52
C GLY A 66 10.95 -5.45 8.46
N THR A 67 9.73 -6.00 8.33
CA THR A 67 9.41 -6.93 7.22
C THR A 67 9.02 -6.22 5.92
N PHE A 68 8.96 -4.89 5.92
CA PHE A 68 8.53 -4.10 4.78
C PHE A 68 9.40 -4.26 3.53
N LEU A 69 10.72 -4.33 3.69
CA LEU A 69 11.66 -4.47 2.57
C LEU A 69 11.63 -5.86 1.92
N GLU A 70 10.93 -6.83 2.50
CA GLU A 70 10.80 -8.15 1.90
C GLU A 70 10.09 -8.07 0.54
N GLY A 71 10.73 -8.62 -0.49
CA GLY A 71 10.25 -8.55 -1.87
C GLY A 71 10.64 -7.28 -2.63
N ILE A 72 11.35 -6.33 -1.99
CA ILE A 72 11.96 -5.17 -2.63
C ILE A 72 13.45 -5.46 -2.87
N ASP A 73 13.90 -5.43 -4.12
CA ASP A 73 15.31 -5.66 -4.47
C ASP A 73 16.15 -4.37 -4.31
N VAL A 74 16.41 -4.01 -3.05
CA VAL A 74 17.16 -2.81 -2.66
C VAL A 74 18.54 -2.74 -3.34
N LYS A 75 19.20 -3.90 -3.55
CA LYS A 75 20.51 -3.97 -4.21
C LYS A 75 20.43 -3.63 -5.70
N LYS A 76 19.44 -4.20 -6.41
CA LYS A 76 19.22 -3.90 -7.82
C LYS A 76 18.81 -2.44 -8.03
N LEU A 77 18.00 -1.90 -7.13
CA LEU A 77 17.55 -0.50 -7.15
C LEU A 77 18.65 0.50 -6.75
N LYS A 78 19.79 0.02 -6.24
CA LYS A 78 20.94 0.84 -5.80
C LYS A 78 20.55 1.95 -4.82
N LEU A 79 19.61 1.64 -3.92
CA LEU A 79 19.10 2.61 -2.95
C LEU A 79 20.17 2.96 -1.91
N THR A 80 20.27 4.24 -1.58
CA THR A 80 21.09 4.73 -0.48
C THR A 80 20.39 4.51 0.87
N GLU A 81 21.10 4.72 1.98
CA GLU A 81 20.48 4.69 3.32
C GLU A 81 19.34 5.72 3.43
N SER A 82 19.54 6.93 2.88
CA SER A 82 18.49 7.96 2.83
C SER A 82 17.27 7.54 2.00
N ASP A 83 17.48 6.80 0.90
CA ASP A 83 16.37 6.28 0.09
C ASP A 83 15.58 5.20 0.84
N ILE A 84 16.26 4.39 1.66
CA ILE A 84 15.61 3.39 2.51
C ILE A 84 14.78 4.09 3.60
N GLU A 85 15.32 5.13 4.24
CA GLU A 85 14.55 5.94 5.20
C GLU A 85 13.31 6.56 4.57
N ASP A 86 13.45 7.14 3.37
CA ASP A 86 12.34 7.68 2.60
C ASP A 86 11.31 6.58 2.23
N LEU A 87 11.75 5.39 1.85
CA LEU A 87 10.87 4.26 1.57
C LEU A 87 9.99 3.90 2.78
N TYR A 88 10.57 3.77 3.98
CA TYR A 88 9.81 3.50 5.20
C TYR A 88 8.82 4.63 5.52
N LYS A 89 9.28 5.89 5.41
CA LYS A 89 8.44 7.07 5.62
C LYS A 89 7.24 7.08 4.68
N PHE A 90 7.47 6.91 3.37
CA PHE A 90 6.38 6.88 2.39
C PHE A 90 5.46 5.68 2.58
N ALA A 91 5.97 4.53 3.03
CA ALA A 91 5.12 3.38 3.32
C ALA A 91 4.12 3.68 4.45
N ILE A 92 4.59 4.29 5.55
CA ILE A 92 3.73 4.69 6.67
C ILE A 92 2.71 5.75 6.22
N GLU A 93 3.16 6.78 5.51
CA GLU A 93 2.29 7.84 4.97
C GLU A 93 1.23 7.26 4.02
N ALA A 94 1.60 6.34 3.14
CA ALA A 94 0.69 5.69 2.20
C ALA A 94 -0.35 4.82 2.90
N VAL A 95 0.04 4.09 3.96
CA VAL A 95 -0.92 3.34 4.81
C VAL A 95 -1.93 4.28 5.44
N ASP A 96 -1.47 5.33 6.11
CA ASP A 96 -2.32 6.28 6.82
C ASP A 96 -3.26 7.02 5.84
N GLU A 97 -2.74 7.41 4.68
CA GLU A 97 -3.51 8.03 3.61
C GLU A 97 -4.62 7.08 3.08
N LYS A 98 -4.30 5.82 2.79
CA LYS A 98 -5.29 4.85 2.29
C LYS A 98 -6.36 4.51 3.34
N ILE A 99 -6.00 4.40 4.61
CA ILE A 99 -6.98 4.25 5.71
C ILE A 99 -7.94 5.45 5.71
N ASN A 100 -7.41 6.68 5.60
CA ASN A 100 -8.22 7.89 5.59
C ASN A 100 -9.15 7.95 4.38
N GLN A 101 -8.66 7.60 3.19
CA GLN A 101 -9.48 7.56 1.98
C GLN A 101 -10.61 6.50 2.08
N LEU A 102 -10.32 5.30 2.60
CA LEU A 102 -11.34 4.26 2.81
C LEU A 102 -12.40 4.72 3.83
N ARG A 103 -11.99 5.33 4.94
CA ARG A 103 -12.90 5.89 5.96
C ARG A 103 -13.75 7.03 5.38
N ALA A 104 -13.16 7.92 4.58
CA ALA A 104 -13.88 8.99 3.91
C ALA A 104 -14.91 8.44 2.90
N ASN A 105 -14.51 7.43 2.11
CA ASN A 105 -15.41 6.80 1.15
C ASN A 105 -16.59 6.09 1.84
N LEU A 106 -16.37 5.43 2.98
CA LEU A 106 -17.45 4.85 3.79
C LEU A 106 -18.45 5.89 4.30
N LYS A 107 -18.00 7.10 4.64
CA LYS A 107 -18.88 8.20 5.10
C LYS A 107 -19.70 8.84 3.97
N LYS A 108 -19.21 8.82 2.73
CA LYS A 108 -19.88 9.45 1.58
C LYS A 108 -21.19 8.78 1.15
N ARG A 109 -21.47 7.56 1.61
CA ARG A 109 -22.67 6.79 1.25
C ARG A 109 -23.79 6.83 2.31
N CYS A 110 -23.68 7.72 3.30
CA CYS A 110 -24.76 8.02 4.24
C CYS A 110 -25.67 9.13 3.74
#